data_AF-A0A164LYQ1-F1
#
_entry.id   AF-A0A164LYQ1-F1
#
_cell.length_a   1.000
_cell.length_b   1.000
_cell.length_c   1.000
_cell.angle_alpha   90.00
_cell.angle_beta   90.00
_cell.angle_gamma   90.00
#
_symmetry.space_group_name_H-M   'P 1'
#
loop_
_entity.id
_entity.type
_entity.pdbx_description
1 polymer ?
#
loop_
_entity_poly.entity_id
_entity_poly.type
_entity_poly.pdbx_seq_one_letter_code
_entity_poly.pdbx_strand_id
1 'polypeptide(L)'
;PGIRRFIWEHALNVNRILHRLKCAGATVTTKKLLLCRPTGEIVGQLCSYEGRQPLPHRVDAIRDWEPPVTLKDVRSFLGLCG
;
A
#
# COMPACT_ATOMS: atom_id res chain seq x y z
N PRO A 1 32.25 9.85 -3.71
CA PRO A 1 31.93 8.63 -4.50
C PRO A 1 31.42 7.51 -3.58
N GLY A 2 30.09 7.27 -3.55
CA GLY A 2 29.52 6.27 -2.66
C GLY A 2 28.00 6.15 -2.78
N ILE A 3 27.46 5.05 -2.26
CA ILE A 3 26.01 4.80 -2.15
C ILE A 3 25.42 5.83 -1.17
N ARG A 4 24.28 6.43 -1.52
CA ARG A 4 23.56 7.34 -0.61
C ARG A 4 23.12 6.55 0.64
N ARG A 5 23.34 7.11 1.83
CA ARG A 5 23.07 6.45 3.12
C ARG A 5 21.70 5.78 3.20
N PHE A 6 20.64 6.46 2.74
CA PHE A 6 19.28 5.91 2.77
C PHE A 6 19.11 4.65 1.90
N ILE A 7 19.82 4.55 0.77
CA ILE A 7 19.77 3.38 -0.12
C ILE A 7 20.46 2.20 0.56
N TRP A 8 21.61 2.46 1.19
CA TRP A 8 22.35 1.47 1.95
C TRP A 8 21.53 0.91 3.13
N GLU A 9 20.92 1.78 3.93
CA GLU A 9 20.07 1.39 5.05
C GLU A 9 18.83 0.59 4.58
N HIS A 10 18.21 1.01 3.47
CA HIS A 10 17.10 0.26 2.87
C HIS A 10 17.51 -1.15 2.45
N ALA A 11 18.65 -1.30 1.77
CA ALA A 11 19.16 -2.60 1.33
C ALA A 11 19.45 -3.53 2.52
N LEU A 12 20.04 -3.01 3.60
CA LEU A 12 20.28 -3.78 4.83
C LEU A 12 18.96 -4.25 5.47
N ASN A 13 17.97 -3.37 5.55
CA ASN A 13 16.65 -3.70 6.10
C ASN A 13 15.96 -4.80 5.28
N VAL A 14 15.96 -4.66 3.94
CA VAL A 14 15.38 -5.66 3.03
C VAL A 14 16.08 -7.00 3.19
N ASN A 15 17.42 -7.02 3.21
CA ASN A 15 18.20 -8.25 3.38
C ASN A 15 17.85 -8.95 4.72
N ARG A 16 17.76 -8.19 5.81
CA ARG A 16 17.40 -8.72 7.13
C ARG A 16 15.99 -9.32 7.14
N ILE A 17 15.01 -8.65 6.52
CA ILE A 17 13.63 -9.13 6.45
C ILE A 17 13.55 -10.41 5.62
N LEU A 18 14.15 -10.42 4.43
CA LEU A 18 14.15 -11.59 3.55
C LEU A 18 14.84 -12.79 4.19
N HIS A 19 15.96 -12.58 4.89
CA HIS A 19 16.64 -13.63 5.65
C HIS A 19 15.72 -14.24 6.71
N ARG A 20 15.02 -13.41 7.50
CA ARG A 20 14.08 -13.88 8.53
C ARG A 20 12.91 -14.65 7.93
N LEU A 21 12.34 -14.17 6.82
CA LEU A 21 11.27 -14.87 6.11
C LEU A 21 11.74 -16.23 5.62
N LYS A 22 12.95 -16.31 5.05
CA LYS A 22 13.57 -17.58 4.64
C LYS A 22 13.75 -18.55 5.83
N CYS A 23 14.28 -18.08 6.96
CA CYS A 23 14.44 -18.91 8.17
C CYS A 23 13.11 -19.42 8.72
N ALA A 24 12.04 -18.64 8.57
CA ALA A 24 10.69 -19.04 8.98
C ALA A 24 9.98 -19.95 7.96
N GLY A 25 10.62 -20.31 6.83
CA GLY A 25 10.00 -21.09 5.76
C GLY A 25 8.97 -20.32 4.92
N ALA A 26 8.91 -18.99 5.05
CA ALA A 26 8.00 -18.15 4.27
C ALA A 26 8.58 -17.88 2.87
N THR A 27 7.69 -17.78 1.87
CA THR A 27 8.04 -17.43 0.49
C THR A 27 7.48 -16.07 0.11
N VAL A 28 8.28 -15.26 -0.59
CA VAL A 28 7.86 -13.95 -1.09
C VAL A 28 7.71 -14.01 -2.60
N THR A 29 6.58 -13.53 -3.12
CA THR A 29 6.37 -13.43 -4.56
C THR A 29 7.01 -12.17 -5.12
N THR A 30 7.89 -12.31 -6.11
CA THR A 30 8.54 -11.17 -6.78
C THR A 30 7.53 -10.19 -7.38
N LYS A 31 6.39 -10.68 -7.89
CA LYS A 31 5.31 -9.83 -8.43
C LYS A 31 4.71 -8.85 -7.43
N LYS A 32 4.71 -9.18 -6.14
CA LYS A 32 4.14 -8.34 -5.06
C LYS A 32 5.22 -7.55 -4.31
N LEU A 33 6.50 -7.78 -4.61
CA LEU A 33 7.60 -7.15 -3.90
C LEU A 33 7.88 -5.76 -4.49
N LEU A 34 7.82 -4.75 -3.63
CA LEU A 34 8.13 -3.36 -3.97
C LEU A 34 9.48 -2.98 -3.33
N LEU A 35 10.53 -2.87 -4.14
CA LEU A 35 11.87 -2.45 -3.69
C LEU A 35 12.24 -1.09 -4.26
N CYS A 36 12.86 -0.24 -3.44
CA CYS A 36 13.38 1.08 -3.86
C CYS A 36 12.35 1.94 -4.60
N ARG A 37 11.06 1.85 -4.24
CA ARG A 37 10.00 2.69 -4.82
C ARG A 37 9.72 3.87 -3.89
N PRO A 38 9.49 5.08 -4.44
CA PRO A 38 9.13 6.26 -3.65
C PRO A 38 7.69 6.19 -3.12
N THR A 39 6.85 5.37 -3.75
CA THR A 39 5.47 5.10 -3.35
C THR A 39 5.14 3.62 -3.45
N GLY A 40 4.15 3.16 -2.69
CA GLY A 40 3.67 1.79 -2.76
C GLY A 40 2.29 1.63 -2.13
N GLU A 41 1.49 0.70 -2.68
CA GLU A 41 0.22 0.32 -2.07
C GLU A 41 0.45 -0.60 -0.89
N ILE A 42 0.08 -0.16 0.31
CA ILE A 42 0.27 -0.88 1.57
C ILE A 42 -1.07 -0.88 2.30
N VAL A 43 -1.64 -2.06 2.53
CA VAL A 43 -2.90 -2.24 3.28
C VAL A 43 -4.04 -1.35 2.74
N GLY A 44 -4.18 -1.27 1.41
CA GLY A 44 -5.25 -0.50 0.78
C GLY A 44 -5.05 1.02 0.77
N GLN A 45 -3.84 1.50 1.08
CA GLN A 45 -3.48 2.92 1.03
C GLN A 45 -2.26 3.13 0.13
N LEU A 46 -2.19 4.28 -0.52
CA LEU A 46 -0.98 4.71 -1.21
C LEU A 46 -0.04 5.37 -0.19
N CYS A 47 1.10 4.74 0.07
CA CYS A 47 2.09 5.25 1.00
C CYS A 47 3.24 5.91 0.22
N SER A 48 3.60 7.12 0.60
CA SER A 48 4.73 7.88 0.05
C SER A 48 5.54 8.53 1.16
N TYR A 49 6.58 9.29 0.81
CA TYR A 49 7.31 10.11 1.77
C TYR A 49 6.46 11.23 2.39
N GLU A 50 5.39 11.65 1.71
CA GLU A 50 4.49 12.70 2.18
C GLU A 50 3.43 12.17 3.16
N GLY A 51 3.31 10.85 3.28
CA GLY A 51 2.38 10.20 4.20
C GLY A 51 1.54 9.14 3.52
N ARG A 52 0.31 8.96 4.02
CA ARG A 52 -0.65 7.97 3.53
C ARG A 52 -1.79 8.69 2.82
N GLN A 53 -2.10 8.23 1.63
CA GLN A 53 -3.19 8.73 0.80
C GLN A 53 -4.17 7.60 0.46
N PRO A 54 -5.46 7.91 0.23
CA PRO A 54 -6.39 6.94 -0.32
C PRO A 54 -5.94 6.50 -1.72
N LEU A 55 -6.27 5.26 -2.09
CA LEU A 55 -6.03 4.81 -3.46
C LEU A 55 -6.93 5.59 -4.44
N PRO A 56 -6.45 6.00 -5.62
CA PRO A 56 -7.22 6.79 -6.57
C PRO A 56 -8.59 6.18 -6.88
N HIS A 57 -8.63 4.87 -7.15
CA HIS A 57 -9.88 4.17 -7.43
C HIS A 57 -10.90 4.18 -6.27
N ARG A 58 -10.44 4.31 -5.02
CA ARG A 58 -11.36 4.47 -3.87
C ARG A 58 -11.95 5.88 -3.83
N VAL A 59 -11.17 6.88 -4.21
CA VAL A 59 -11.67 8.26 -4.35
C VAL A 59 -12.67 8.34 -5.49
N ASP A 60 -12.33 7.74 -6.64
CA ASP A 60 -13.21 7.69 -7.82
C ASP A 60 -14.53 6.97 -7.49
N ALA A 61 -14.46 5.83 -6.77
CA ALA A 61 -15.65 5.09 -6.37
C ALA A 61 -16.61 5.91 -5.46
N ILE A 62 -16.08 6.80 -4.61
CA ILE A 62 -16.90 7.69 -3.79
C ILE A 62 -17.44 8.86 -4.62
N ARG A 63 -16.63 9.41 -5.52
CA ARG A 63 -16.99 10.57 -6.35
C ARG A 63 -18.07 10.22 -7.38
N ASP A 64 -17.94 9.06 -8.00
CA ASP A 64 -18.80 8.62 -9.10
C ASP A 64 -20.03 7.83 -8.58
N TRP A 65 -20.20 7.72 -7.25
CA TRP A 65 -21.35 7.05 -6.65
C TRP A 65 -22.65 7.85 -6.88
N GLU A 66 -23.66 7.20 -7.43
CA GLU A 66 -24.98 7.83 -7.65
C GLU A 66 -25.68 8.17 -6.33
N PRO A 67 -26.43 9.29 -6.25
CA PRO A 67 -27.13 9.67 -5.03
C PRO A 67 -28.01 8.52 -4.50
N PRO A 68 -27.81 8.07 -3.24
CA PRO A 68 -28.51 6.91 -2.72
C PRO A 68 -30.00 7.21 -2.54
N VAL A 69 -30.85 6.36 -3.12
CA VAL A 69 -32.31 6.54 -3.11
C VAL A 69 -32.98 5.64 -2.09
N THR A 70 -32.36 4.49 -1.75
CA THR A 70 -32.89 3.52 -0.81
C THR A 70 -32.04 3.41 0.46
N LEU A 71 -32.64 2.89 1.53
CA LEU A 71 -31.91 2.58 2.77
C LEU A 71 -30.76 1.59 2.56
N LYS A 72 -30.86 0.70 1.56
CA LYS A 72 -29.80 -0.22 1.20
C LYS A 72 -28.61 0.52 0.61
N ASP A 73 -28.86 1.46 -0.30
CA ASP A 73 -27.82 2.25 -0.96
C ASP A 73 -27.08 3.13 0.03
N VAL A 74 -27.80 3.72 0.99
CA VAL A 74 -27.20 4.50 2.09
C VAL A 74 -26.25 3.62 2.92
N ARG A 75 -26.68 2.41 3.30
CA ARG A 75 -25.82 1.49 4.07
C ARG A 75 -24.59 1.04 3.29
N SER A 76 -24.75 0.76 1.99
CA SER A 76 -23.64 0.41 1.11
C SER A 76 -22.64 1.55 0.95
N PHE A 77 -23.12 2.78 0.76
CA PHE A 77 -22.28 3.97 0.69
C PHE A 77 -21.50 4.20 1.99
N LEU A 78 -22.16 4.11 3.14
CA LEU A 78 -21.47 4.23 4.44
C LEU A 78 -20.43 3.13 4.65
N GLY A 79 -20.69 1.91 4.16
CA GLY A 79 -19.71 0.82 4.17
C GLY A 79 -18.52 1.03 3.22
N LEU A 80 -18.70 1.81 2.15
CA LEU A 80 -17.63 2.18 1.22
C LEU A 80 -16.73 3.29 1.81
N CYS A 81 -17.32 4.24 2.53
CA CYS A 81 -16.60 5.38 3.12
C CYS A 81 -15.86 5.07 4.43
N GLY A 82 -16.21 3.97 5.11
CA GLY A 82 -15.58 3.52 6.35
C GLY A 82 -14.27 2.78 6.13
#